data_AF-A0A8S3QMK5-F1
#
_entry.id   AF-A0A8S3QMK5-F1
#
_cell.length_a   1.000
_cell.length_b   1.000
_cell.length_c   1.000
_cell.angle_alpha   90.00
_cell.angle_beta   90.00
_cell.angle_gamma   90.00
#
_symmetry.space_group_name_H-M   'P 1'
#
loop_
_entity.id
_entity.type
_entity.pdbx_description
1 polymer ?
#
loop_
_entity_poly.entity_id
_entity_poly.type
_entity_poly.pdbx_seq_one_letter_code
_entity_poly.pdbx_strand_id
1 'polypeptide(L)'
;MDYLRSVLKLSPAKKYFIVIIVIFISFLKFIHVSVPYYCQSIQPRKVIYECFEDPATMNRTGIEDVIPLDIHQRSETMHKTNSDMPAFSKRNFTMSEEKHIKYCIKNYAKDIKKGGQFWKGTQYNIRFKEHRYLVPNKSIIVDIGGNIGGDAQSFLDMYNPQYYIILEPLKLFYRKLNLRFKDRRNVMIVYNIGLGAKYEIFMIKIEGNVGVATSSFSGSGKGSCSLKVVNALDFYKLGVWKFSVDLVTMNCEGCEYDLLENILSSNLIHFFKNIQFATHPTLEKLRDPIRRYCQLQEILHRTHKPTYQYKYVWESWKLK
;
A
#
# COMPACT_ATOMS: atom_id res chain seq x y z
N MET A 1 -1.02 32.63 70.02
CA MET A 1 -0.66 34.07 70.11
C MET A 1 0.83 34.33 69.89
N ASP A 2 1.73 33.37 70.09
CA ASP A 2 3.19 33.58 69.91
C ASP A 2 3.67 33.61 68.45
N TYR A 3 2.95 32.97 67.52
CA TYR A 3 3.28 33.02 66.08
C TYR A 3 3.03 34.39 65.43
N LEU A 4 2.05 35.16 65.91
CA LEU A 4 1.77 36.50 65.39
C LEU A 4 2.79 37.55 65.87
N ARG A 5 3.39 37.35 67.06
CA ARG A 5 4.44 38.23 67.59
C ARG A 5 5.80 38.03 66.91
N SER A 6 6.10 36.83 66.42
CA SER A 6 7.33 36.57 65.64
C SER A 6 7.29 37.15 64.22
N VAL A 7 6.11 37.25 63.61
CA VAL A 7 5.92 37.85 62.26
C VAL A 7 6.11 39.37 62.30
N LEU A 8 5.79 40.03 63.40
CA LEU A 8 5.95 41.50 63.54
C LEU A 8 7.41 41.97 63.63
N LYS A 9 8.35 41.10 64.03
CA LYS A 9 9.80 41.38 64.09
C LYS A 9 10.55 41.13 62.77
N LEU A 10 9.87 40.67 61.72
CA LEU A 10 10.48 40.43 60.41
C LEU A 10 10.72 41.74 59.64
N SER A 11 11.81 41.79 58.88
CA SER A 11 12.09 42.89 57.96
C SER A 11 10.97 43.03 56.91
N PRO A 12 10.75 44.23 56.34
CA PRO A 12 9.66 44.47 55.40
C PRO A 12 9.62 43.46 54.25
N ALA A 13 10.78 43.12 53.67
CA ALA A 13 10.91 42.14 52.60
C ALA A 13 10.38 40.74 52.96
N LYS A 14 10.60 40.28 54.20
CA LYS A 14 10.13 38.96 54.66
C LYS A 14 8.61 38.95 54.94
N LYS A 15 8.03 40.10 55.30
CA LYS A 15 6.56 40.24 55.43
C LYS A 15 5.87 40.18 54.08
N TYR A 16 6.43 40.84 53.05
CA TYR A 16 5.92 40.77 51.68
C TYR A 16 5.94 39.34 51.12
N PHE A 17 7.00 38.58 51.39
CA PHE A 17 7.11 37.20 50.92
C PHE A 17 6.04 36.26 51.50
N ILE A 18 5.70 36.43 52.78
CA ILE A 18 4.65 35.63 53.44
C ILE A 18 3.26 35.98 52.91
N VAL A 19 2.98 37.26 52.64
CA VAL A 19 1.71 37.70 52.04
C VAL A 19 1.55 37.12 50.62
N ILE A 20 2.62 37.10 49.83
CA ILE A 20 2.61 36.50 48.48
C ILE A 20 2.30 34.99 48.54
N ILE A 21 2.91 34.25 49.48
CA ILE A 21 2.67 32.81 49.64
C ILE A 21 1.23 32.52 50.05
N VAL A 22 0.66 33.28 50.98
CA VAL A 22 -0.74 33.08 51.42
C VAL A 22 -1.73 33.42 50.30
N ILE A 23 -1.47 34.46 49.51
CA ILE A 23 -2.27 34.78 48.32
C ILE A 23 -2.14 33.67 47.27
N PHE A 24 -0.95 33.13 47.03
CA PHE A 24 -0.71 32.08 46.05
C PHE A 24 -1.40 30.75 46.43
N ILE A 25 -1.38 30.37 47.71
CA ILE A 25 -2.07 29.18 48.23
C ILE A 25 -3.60 29.37 48.17
N SER A 26 -4.08 30.59 48.39
CA SER A 26 -5.52 30.91 48.27
C SER A 26 -5.98 30.89 46.80
N PHE A 27 -5.12 31.33 45.88
CA PHE A 27 -5.36 31.26 44.43
C PHE A 27 -5.36 29.80 43.92
N LEU A 28 -4.47 28.95 44.43
CA LEU A 28 -4.43 27.52 44.10
C LEU A 28 -5.67 26.76 44.58
N LYS A 29 -6.28 27.16 45.71
CA LYS A 29 -7.55 26.59 46.18
C LYS A 29 -8.77 27.01 45.36
N PHE A 30 -8.69 28.11 44.61
CA PHE A 30 -9.78 28.58 43.73
C PHE A 30 -9.76 27.98 42.31
N ILE A 31 -8.69 27.25 41.93
CA ILE A 31 -8.58 26.63 40.60
C ILE A 31 -9.18 25.21 40.55
N HIS A 32 -9.63 24.65 41.69
CA HIS A 32 -10.41 23.41 41.73
C HIS A 32 -11.93 23.64 41.62
N VAL A 33 -12.35 24.47 40.66
CA VAL A 33 -13.71 24.37 40.13
C VAL A 33 -13.67 23.27 39.07
N SER A 34 -14.17 22.10 39.46
CA SER A 34 -14.45 20.99 38.55
C SER A 34 -15.49 21.42 37.51
N VAL A 35 -15.02 21.96 36.39
CA VAL A 35 -15.79 22.06 35.16
C VAL A 35 -15.98 20.63 34.66
N PRO A 36 -17.22 20.12 34.52
CA PRO A 36 -17.44 18.83 33.91
C PRO A 36 -17.05 18.95 32.44
N TYR A 37 -15.86 18.49 32.07
CA TYR A 37 -15.49 18.25 30.68
C TYR A 37 -16.37 17.12 30.16
N TYR A 38 -17.56 17.48 29.65
CA TYR A 38 -18.25 16.68 28.66
C TYR A 38 -17.44 16.75 27.36
N CYS A 39 -16.35 16.00 27.29
CA CYS A 39 -15.74 15.65 26.01
C CYS A 39 -16.66 14.64 25.33
N GLN A 40 -17.72 15.13 24.68
CA GLN A 40 -18.32 14.37 23.59
C GLN A 40 -17.20 14.13 22.58
N SER A 41 -16.96 12.86 22.22
CA SER A 41 -16.05 12.53 21.14
C SER A 41 -16.57 13.20 19.87
N ILE A 42 -15.97 14.33 19.47
CA ILE A 42 -16.17 14.89 18.15
C ILE A 42 -15.49 13.89 17.22
N GLN A 43 -16.27 12.96 16.65
CA GLN A 43 -15.80 12.13 15.55
C GLN A 43 -15.29 13.10 14.48
N PRO A 44 -14.01 13.04 14.07
CA PRO A 44 -13.47 13.97 13.09
C PRO A 44 -14.35 13.89 11.83
N ARG A 45 -14.83 15.06 11.36
CA ARG A 45 -15.68 15.12 10.16
C ARG A 45 -14.95 14.41 9.02
N LYS A 46 -15.63 13.45 8.39
CA LYS A 46 -15.09 12.71 7.25
C LYS A 46 -14.75 13.71 6.14
N VAL A 47 -13.46 13.86 5.82
CA VAL A 47 -13.02 14.69 4.70
C VAL A 47 -13.42 13.98 3.40
N ILE A 48 -14.08 14.70 2.50
CA ILE A 48 -14.44 14.22 1.16
C ILE A 48 -13.66 15.07 0.17
N TYR A 49 -12.97 14.41 -0.77
CA TYR A 49 -12.25 15.12 -1.82
C TYR A 49 -13.15 15.26 -3.04
N GLU A 50 -13.15 16.46 -3.59
CA GLU A 50 -13.70 16.75 -4.92
C GLU A 50 -12.54 17.01 -5.87
N CYS A 51 -12.47 16.21 -6.95
CA CYS A 51 -11.44 16.34 -7.95
C CYS A 51 -11.97 17.09 -9.17
N PHE A 52 -11.17 18.03 -9.65
CA PHE A 52 -11.41 18.74 -10.90
C PHE A 52 -10.45 18.17 -11.95
N GLU A 53 -10.99 17.35 -12.84
CA GLU A 53 -10.22 16.73 -13.91
C GLU A 53 -10.10 17.65 -15.12
N ASP A 54 -8.91 17.70 -15.71
CA ASP A 54 -8.66 18.43 -16.94
C ASP A 54 -9.13 17.57 -18.12
N PRO A 55 -10.14 18.03 -18.91
CA PRO A 55 -10.67 17.30 -20.05
C PRO A 55 -9.60 16.86 -21.06
N ALA A 56 -8.56 17.67 -21.26
CA ALA A 56 -7.48 17.33 -22.18
C ALA A 56 -6.68 16.13 -21.68
N THR A 57 -6.47 16.04 -20.35
CA THR A 57 -5.80 14.88 -19.76
C THR A 57 -6.68 13.64 -19.72
N MET A 58 -8.01 13.78 -19.67
CA MET A 58 -8.95 12.63 -19.66
C MET A 58 -8.97 11.86 -20.98
N ASN A 59 -8.60 12.49 -22.10
CA ASN A 59 -8.51 11.85 -23.40
C ASN A 59 -7.23 11.02 -23.60
N ARG A 60 -6.26 11.11 -22.68
CA ARG A 60 -4.99 10.35 -22.74
C ARG A 60 -5.08 9.12 -21.84
N THR A 61 -4.58 7.99 -22.30
CA THR A 61 -4.64 6.74 -21.52
C THR A 61 -3.65 6.74 -20.35
N GLY A 62 -2.61 7.58 -20.43
CA GLY A 62 -1.49 7.65 -19.48
C GLY A 62 -0.35 6.72 -19.86
N ILE A 63 -0.57 5.76 -20.77
CA ILE A 63 0.48 4.88 -21.29
C ILE A 63 1.51 5.66 -22.10
N GLU A 64 1.09 6.78 -22.70
CA GLU A 64 1.93 7.65 -23.53
C GLU A 64 2.96 8.44 -22.69
N ASP A 65 2.73 8.56 -21.39
CA ASP A 65 3.64 9.22 -20.44
C ASP A 65 4.64 8.24 -19.82
N VAL A 66 4.55 6.95 -20.15
CA VAL A 66 5.48 5.92 -19.65
C VAL A 66 6.78 5.98 -20.46
N ILE A 67 7.82 6.51 -19.84
CA ILE A 67 9.18 6.48 -20.39
C ILE A 67 9.81 5.12 -20.04
N PRO A 68 10.19 4.29 -21.03
CA PRO A 68 10.85 3.01 -20.77
C PRO A 68 12.19 3.20 -20.05
N LEU A 69 12.55 2.25 -19.19
CA LEU A 69 13.86 2.27 -18.54
C LEU A 69 14.96 1.93 -19.54
N ASP A 70 15.86 2.87 -19.76
CA ASP A 70 17.07 2.65 -20.53
C ASP A 70 18.18 2.08 -19.64
N ILE A 71 18.16 0.76 -19.41
CA ILE A 71 19.12 0.09 -18.53
C ILE A 71 20.29 -0.45 -19.35
N HIS A 72 21.09 0.46 -19.92
CA HIS A 72 22.26 0.14 -20.76
C HIS A 72 23.39 -0.67 -20.06
N GLN A 73 23.29 -0.98 -18.75
CA GLN A 73 24.40 -1.53 -17.96
C GLN A 73 24.16 -2.89 -17.26
N ARG A 74 22.98 -3.52 -17.39
CA ARG A 74 22.81 -4.90 -16.89
C ARG A 74 23.26 -5.88 -17.98
N SER A 75 24.40 -6.57 -17.76
CA SER A 75 24.83 -7.65 -18.65
C SER A 75 23.70 -8.66 -18.79
N GLU A 76 23.33 -8.91 -20.04
CA GLU A 76 22.21 -9.73 -20.43
C GLU A 76 22.30 -11.14 -19.84
N THR A 77 21.42 -11.45 -18.91
CA THR A 77 20.52 -12.56 -19.18
C THR A 77 19.21 -11.93 -19.57
N MET A 78 19.08 -11.53 -20.84
CA MET A 78 17.78 -11.70 -21.48
C MET A 78 17.44 -13.16 -21.16
N HIS A 79 16.51 -13.40 -20.23
CA HIS A 79 15.73 -14.61 -20.39
C HIS A 79 15.22 -14.46 -21.80
N LYS A 80 15.74 -15.30 -22.73
CA LYS A 80 15.14 -15.46 -24.04
C LYS A 80 13.66 -15.42 -23.73
N THR A 81 12.98 -14.39 -24.21
CA THR A 81 11.55 -14.42 -24.34
C THR A 81 11.36 -15.62 -25.24
N ASN A 82 11.27 -16.81 -24.66
CA ASN A 82 10.82 -17.99 -25.37
C ASN A 82 9.38 -17.59 -25.65
N SER A 83 9.20 -16.96 -26.81
CA SER A 83 7.95 -16.92 -27.55
C SER A 83 7.32 -18.32 -27.64
N ASP A 84 8.14 -19.35 -27.41
CA ASP A 84 7.83 -20.76 -27.51
C ASP A 84 7.49 -21.40 -26.15
N MET A 85 7.57 -20.68 -25.02
CA MET A 85 6.99 -21.19 -23.79
C MET A 85 5.46 -21.09 -23.93
N PRO A 86 4.72 -22.20 -23.86
CA PRO A 86 3.28 -22.15 -24.04
C PRO A 86 2.68 -21.22 -22.99
N ALA A 87 1.94 -20.20 -23.44
CA ALA A 87 1.18 -19.33 -22.56
C ALA A 87 0.39 -20.20 -21.59
N PHE A 88 0.41 -19.83 -20.31
CA PHE A 88 -0.23 -20.62 -19.28
C PHE A 88 -1.73 -20.65 -19.52
N SER A 89 -2.22 -21.75 -20.08
CA SER A 89 -3.64 -21.91 -20.37
C SER A 89 -4.42 -21.91 -19.06
N LYS A 90 -5.17 -20.82 -18.86
CA LYS A 90 -5.96 -20.46 -17.69
C LYS A 90 -7.08 -21.46 -17.34
N ARG A 91 -7.15 -22.64 -17.95
CA ARG A 91 -8.39 -23.43 -17.98
C ARG A 91 -8.27 -24.90 -17.61
N ASN A 92 -7.07 -25.46 -17.54
CA ASN A 92 -6.91 -26.88 -17.25
C ASN A 92 -6.22 -27.07 -15.89
N PHE A 93 -7.04 -27.22 -14.86
CA PHE A 93 -6.60 -27.75 -13.57
C PHE A 93 -6.65 -29.28 -13.64
N THR A 94 -5.61 -29.93 -13.13
CA THR A 94 -5.62 -31.37 -12.92
C THR A 94 -6.68 -31.74 -11.89
N MET A 95 -7.09 -33.01 -11.84
CA MET A 95 -8.02 -33.48 -10.80
C MET A 95 -7.51 -33.21 -9.37
N SER A 96 -6.19 -33.26 -9.17
CA SER A 96 -5.57 -32.95 -7.88
C SER A 96 -5.69 -31.46 -7.54
N GLU A 97 -5.42 -30.58 -8.49
CA GLU A 97 -5.54 -29.12 -8.31
C GLU A 97 -7.01 -28.74 -8.07
N GLU A 98 -7.97 -29.32 -8.80
CA GLU A 98 -9.40 -29.11 -8.56
C GLU A 98 -9.81 -29.54 -7.14
N LYS A 99 -9.24 -30.65 -6.63
CA LYS A 99 -9.47 -31.08 -5.24
C LYS A 99 -8.89 -30.07 -4.25
N HIS A 100 -7.70 -29.54 -4.51
CA HIS A 100 -7.08 -28.51 -3.67
C HIS A 100 -7.88 -27.20 -3.70
N ILE A 101 -8.34 -26.76 -4.86
CA ILE A 101 -9.19 -25.56 -5.00
C ILE A 101 -10.47 -25.72 -4.17
N LYS A 102 -11.17 -26.85 -4.28
CA LYS A 102 -12.36 -27.14 -3.47
C LYS A 102 -12.04 -27.12 -1.97
N TYR A 103 -10.91 -27.70 -1.57
CA TYR A 103 -10.46 -27.69 -0.18
C TYR A 103 -10.13 -26.27 0.31
N CYS A 104 -9.45 -25.47 -0.51
CA CYS A 104 -9.13 -24.07 -0.22
C CYS A 104 -10.40 -23.24 -0.01
N ILE A 105 -11.39 -23.37 -0.89
CA ILE A 105 -12.69 -22.67 -0.78
C ILE A 105 -13.40 -23.09 0.52
N LYS A 106 -13.46 -24.39 0.81
CA LYS A 106 -14.11 -24.92 2.02
C LYS A 106 -13.49 -24.36 3.30
N ASN A 107 -12.18 -24.09 3.31
CA ASN A 107 -11.47 -23.60 4.48
C ASN A 107 -11.40 -22.07 4.59
N TYR A 108 -12.00 -21.31 3.67
CA TYR A 108 -11.93 -19.84 3.63
C TYR A 108 -12.13 -19.19 5.00
N ALA A 109 -13.23 -19.48 5.70
CA ALA A 109 -13.57 -18.84 6.97
C ALA A 109 -12.51 -19.08 8.07
N LYS A 110 -11.88 -20.26 8.07
CA LYS A 110 -10.79 -20.59 9.00
C LYS A 110 -9.50 -19.88 8.60
N ASP A 111 -9.18 -19.90 7.31
CA ASP A 111 -7.94 -19.35 6.76
C ASP A 111 -7.90 -17.82 6.87
N ILE A 112 -9.00 -17.10 6.58
CA ILE A 112 -9.07 -15.65 6.76
C ILE A 112 -8.95 -15.22 8.23
N LYS A 113 -9.60 -15.97 9.15
CA LYS A 113 -9.48 -15.73 10.59
C LYS A 113 -8.04 -15.94 11.08
N LYS A 114 -7.35 -16.95 10.55
CA LYS A 114 -5.92 -17.18 10.83
C LYS A 114 -5.05 -16.11 10.18
N GLY A 115 -5.34 -15.69 8.96
CA GLY A 115 -4.64 -14.61 8.25
C GLY A 115 -4.66 -13.29 9.05
N GLY A 116 -5.75 -13.02 9.76
CA GLY A 116 -5.87 -11.85 10.64
C GLY A 116 -4.79 -11.71 11.73
N GLN A 117 -4.01 -12.77 12.04
CA GLN A 117 -2.84 -12.62 12.91
C GLN A 117 -1.78 -11.67 12.35
N PHE A 118 -1.75 -11.45 11.03
CA PHE A 118 -0.84 -10.51 10.36
C PHE A 118 -0.86 -9.11 11.00
N TRP A 119 -2.05 -8.65 11.39
CA TRP A 119 -2.25 -7.32 11.97
C TRP A 119 -1.94 -7.26 13.47
N LYS A 120 -1.54 -8.36 14.10
CA LYS A 120 -1.24 -8.39 15.54
C LYS A 120 0.22 -8.08 15.82
N GLY A 121 0.44 -7.08 16.66
CA GLY A 121 1.77 -6.65 17.09
C GLY A 121 2.61 -6.20 15.89
N THR A 122 3.81 -6.76 15.76
CA THR A 122 4.78 -6.39 14.71
C THR A 122 4.82 -7.35 13.53
N GLN A 123 3.87 -8.30 13.42
CA GLN A 123 3.88 -9.34 12.39
C GLN A 123 3.80 -8.76 10.97
N TYR A 124 3.03 -7.69 10.77
CA TYR A 124 2.92 -7.01 9.48
C TYR A 124 4.26 -6.57 8.89
N ASN A 125 5.30 -6.37 9.72
CA ASN A 125 6.64 -6.01 9.25
C ASN A 125 7.30 -7.08 8.37
N ILE A 126 6.78 -8.31 8.37
CA ILE A 126 7.29 -9.38 7.49
C ILE A 126 7.23 -8.97 6.01
N ARG A 127 6.22 -8.18 5.61
CA ARG A 127 6.04 -7.65 4.24
C ARG A 127 7.15 -6.69 3.78
N PHE A 128 8.02 -6.30 4.72
CA PHE A 128 9.20 -5.49 4.44
C PHE A 128 10.46 -6.30 4.70
N LYS A 129 10.52 -7.08 5.76
CA LYS A 129 11.76 -7.71 6.27
C LYS A 129 12.17 -9.02 5.58
N GLU A 130 11.25 -9.70 4.90
CA GLU A 130 11.55 -11.01 4.27
C GLU A 130 12.41 -10.87 3.01
N HIS A 131 12.51 -9.67 2.44
CA HIS A 131 13.14 -9.44 1.14
C HIS A 131 14.67 -9.30 1.18
N ARG A 132 15.35 -10.14 1.96
CA ARG A 132 16.83 -10.12 2.15
C ARG A 132 17.63 -10.37 0.88
N TYR A 133 16.98 -10.79 -0.21
CA TYR A 133 17.57 -10.98 -1.54
C TYR A 133 17.68 -9.66 -2.33
N LEU A 134 17.08 -8.57 -1.86
CA LEU A 134 17.20 -7.26 -2.49
C LEU A 134 18.59 -6.70 -2.22
N VAL A 135 19.27 -6.30 -3.29
CA VAL A 135 20.65 -5.80 -3.27
C VAL A 135 20.63 -4.29 -3.55
N PRO A 136 21.22 -3.47 -2.65
CA PRO A 136 21.32 -2.04 -2.83
C PRO A 136 21.98 -1.66 -4.16
N ASN A 137 21.47 -0.60 -4.79
CA ASN A 137 21.92 -0.07 -6.09
C ASN A 137 21.92 -1.08 -7.24
N LYS A 138 21.29 -2.26 -7.07
CA LYS A 138 21.21 -3.30 -8.09
C LYS A 138 19.80 -3.79 -8.31
N SER A 139 18.99 -3.93 -7.27
CA SER A 139 17.66 -4.50 -7.39
C SER A 139 16.66 -3.55 -8.05
N ILE A 140 15.67 -4.14 -8.72
CA ILE A 140 14.52 -3.43 -9.28
C ILE A 140 13.28 -3.85 -8.50
N ILE A 141 12.55 -2.87 -7.97
CA ILE A 141 11.28 -3.06 -7.26
C ILE A 141 10.17 -2.36 -8.03
N VAL A 142 9.05 -3.05 -8.21
CA VAL A 142 7.82 -2.45 -8.76
C VAL A 142 6.71 -2.53 -7.73
N ASP A 143 6.10 -1.39 -7.46
CA ASP A 143 5.10 -1.16 -6.43
C ASP A 143 3.79 -0.70 -7.07
N ILE A 144 2.79 -1.58 -7.04
CA ILE A 144 1.48 -1.37 -7.66
C ILE A 144 0.50 -0.98 -6.56
N GLY A 145 0.05 0.29 -6.59
CA GLY A 145 -0.78 0.89 -5.54
C GLY A 145 0.04 1.65 -4.49
N GLY A 146 0.98 2.51 -4.93
CA GLY A 146 1.94 3.15 -4.02
C GLY A 146 1.34 4.15 -3.02
N ASN A 147 0.09 4.59 -3.19
CA ASN A 147 -0.63 5.48 -2.28
C ASN A 147 0.22 6.73 -1.94
N ILE A 148 0.35 7.11 -0.67
CA ILE A 148 1.21 8.22 -0.23
C ILE A 148 2.69 7.85 -0.03
N GLY A 149 3.10 6.64 -0.40
CA GLY A 149 4.50 6.20 -0.41
C GLY A 149 5.06 5.71 0.91
N GLY A 150 4.21 5.25 1.85
CA GLY A 150 4.67 4.69 3.12
C GLY A 150 5.48 3.41 2.95
N ASP A 151 5.01 2.51 2.09
CA ASP A 151 5.70 1.27 1.75
C ASP A 151 6.97 1.54 0.97
N ALA A 152 6.88 2.40 -0.05
CA ALA A 152 8.04 2.86 -0.82
C ALA A 152 9.16 3.43 0.07
N GLN A 153 8.83 4.29 1.05
CA GLN A 153 9.81 4.78 2.00
C GLN A 153 10.48 3.64 2.77
N SER A 154 9.69 2.67 3.25
CA SER A 154 10.20 1.53 4.04
C SER A 154 11.18 0.68 3.22
N PHE A 155 10.88 0.44 1.94
CA PHE A 155 11.78 -0.27 1.03
C PHE A 155 13.04 0.52 0.67
N LEU A 156 12.91 1.84 0.44
CA LEU A 156 14.06 2.71 0.19
C LEU A 156 15.02 2.71 1.38
N ASP A 157 14.49 2.86 2.60
CA ASP A 157 15.29 2.92 3.83
C ASP A 157 15.98 1.57 4.12
N MET A 158 15.32 0.45 3.82
CA MET A 158 15.85 -0.87 4.14
C MET A 158 16.78 -1.44 3.06
N TYR A 159 16.52 -1.15 1.79
CA TYR A 159 17.18 -1.84 0.67
C TYR A 159 17.84 -0.93 -0.35
N ASN A 160 17.44 0.35 -0.46
CA ASN A 160 17.98 1.32 -1.43
C ASN A 160 18.25 0.71 -2.83
N PRO A 161 17.20 0.27 -3.56
CA PRO A 161 17.33 -0.41 -4.85
C PRO A 161 17.93 0.50 -5.94
N GLN A 162 18.28 -0.07 -7.10
CA GLN A 162 18.67 0.70 -8.29
C GLN A 162 17.48 1.50 -8.83
N TYR A 163 16.33 0.82 -8.97
CA TYR A 163 15.08 1.42 -9.41
C TYR A 163 13.95 0.96 -8.50
N TYR A 164 13.14 1.92 -8.06
CA TYR A 164 11.85 1.72 -7.43
C TYR A 164 10.81 2.36 -8.35
N ILE A 165 9.87 1.57 -8.85
CA ILE A 165 8.85 2.01 -9.80
C ILE A 165 7.49 1.96 -9.11
N ILE A 166 6.81 3.08 -8.96
CA ILE A 166 5.46 3.15 -8.40
C ILE A 166 4.44 3.36 -9.50
N LEU A 167 3.38 2.55 -9.48
CA LEU A 167 2.17 2.77 -10.25
C LEU A 167 1.06 3.21 -9.30
N GLU A 168 0.66 4.49 -9.40
CA GLU A 168 -0.36 5.10 -8.57
C GLU A 168 -1.35 5.88 -9.45
N PRO A 169 -2.57 5.38 -9.65
CA PRO A 169 -3.47 6.00 -10.61
C PRO A 169 -4.20 7.23 -10.07
N LEU A 170 -4.27 7.45 -8.76
CA LEU A 170 -4.89 8.65 -8.22
C LEU A 170 -3.95 9.83 -8.36
N LYS A 171 -4.33 10.79 -9.19
CA LYS A 171 -3.55 12.00 -9.49
C LYS A 171 -3.13 12.75 -8.23
N LEU A 172 -3.98 12.78 -7.20
CA LEU A 172 -3.68 13.36 -5.90
C LEU A 172 -2.47 12.68 -5.24
N PHE A 173 -2.44 11.35 -5.21
CA PHE A 173 -1.38 10.57 -4.60
C PHE A 173 -0.12 10.56 -5.48
N TYR A 174 -0.27 10.42 -6.79
CA TYR A 174 0.81 10.62 -7.75
C TYR A 174 1.55 11.95 -7.55
N ARG A 175 0.83 13.07 -7.40
CA ARG A 175 1.45 14.38 -7.12
C ARG A 175 2.19 14.39 -5.78
N LYS A 176 1.61 13.77 -4.74
CA LYS A 176 2.24 13.65 -3.42
C LYS A 176 3.51 12.80 -3.46
N LEU A 177 3.51 11.69 -4.18
CA LEU A 177 4.67 10.83 -4.38
C LEU A 177 5.79 11.57 -5.08
N ASN A 178 5.49 12.28 -6.18
CA ASN A 178 6.48 13.08 -6.90
C ASN A 178 7.08 14.20 -6.04
N LEU A 179 6.28 14.83 -5.19
CA LEU A 179 6.77 15.84 -4.25
C LEU A 179 7.62 15.21 -3.15
N ARG A 180 7.15 14.09 -2.57
CA ARG A 180 7.81 13.37 -1.48
C ARG A 180 9.19 12.86 -1.88
N PHE A 181 9.32 12.30 -3.09
CA PHE A 181 10.54 11.67 -3.59
C PHE A 181 11.27 12.51 -4.63
N LYS A 182 11.04 13.83 -4.67
CA LYS A 182 11.65 14.75 -5.65
C LYS A 182 13.18 14.70 -5.67
N ASP A 183 13.80 14.46 -4.52
CA ASP A 183 15.26 14.41 -4.34
C ASP A 183 15.84 13.01 -4.57
N ARG A 184 15.00 12.05 -4.99
CA ARG A 184 15.36 10.64 -5.24
C ARG A 184 15.01 10.19 -6.66
N ARG A 185 14.80 11.12 -7.61
CA ARG A 185 14.36 10.81 -8.99
C ARG A 185 15.27 9.88 -9.79
N ASN A 186 16.53 9.74 -9.38
CA ASN A 186 17.47 8.78 -9.96
C ASN A 186 17.16 7.32 -9.57
N VAL A 187 16.39 7.11 -8.50
CA VAL A 187 15.96 5.80 -8.00
C VAL A 187 14.44 5.63 -8.15
N MET A 188 13.67 6.67 -7.83
CA MET A 188 12.22 6.66 -7.76
C MET A 188 11.58 7.15 -9.06
N ILE A 189 10.81 6.26 -9.69
CA ILE A 189 10.02 6.54 -10.88
C ILE A 189 8.55 6.32 -10.53
N VAL A 190 7.69 7.28 -10.88
CA VAL A 190 6.27 7.23 -10.54
C VAL A 190 5.47 7.41 -11.82
N TYR A 191 4.54 6.50 -12.09
CA TYR A 191 3.60 6.59 -13.21
C TYR A 191 2.18 6.82 -12.69
N ASN A 192 1.44 7.74 -13.32
CA ASN A 192 0.05 8.03 -12.97
C ASN A 192 -0.95 7.09 -13.68
N ILE A 193 -0.73 5.79 -13.51
CA ILE A 193 -1.57 4.73 -14.07
C ILE A 193 -1.71 3.61 -13.06
N GLY A 194 -2.81 2.89 -13.18
CA GLY A 194 -3.09 1.64 -12.50
C GLY A 194 -3.06 0.53 -13.54
N LEU A 195 -2.94 -0.71 -13.09
CA LEU A 195 -2.87 -1.86 -13.99
C LEU A 195 -4.08 -2.76 -13.77
N GLY A 196 -4.61 -3.31 -14.85
CA GLY A 196 -5.75 -4.21 -14.82
C GLY A 196 -5.85 -5.08 -16.08
N ALA A 197 -7.02 -5.70 -16.27
CA ALA A 197 -7.27 -6.60 -17.40
C ALA A 197 -7.49 -5.85 -18.73
N LYS A 198 -7.90 -4.59 -18.70
CA LYS A 198 -8.17 -3.76 -19.87
C LYS A 198 -8.03 -2.28 -19.51
N TYR A 199 -7.99 -1.43 -20.54
CA TYR A 199 -8.04 0.01 -20.34
C TYR A 199 -9.43 0.45 -19.87
N GLU A 200 -9.49 1.12 -18.71
CA GLU A 200 -10.71 1.68 -18.13
C GLU A 200 -10.40 2.94 -17.33
N ILE A 201 -11.34 3.89 -17.31
CA ILE A 201 -11.33 5.01 -16.38
C ILE A 201 -12.44 4.80 -15.36
N PHE A 202 -12.10 4.84 -14.07
CA PHE A 202 -13.05 4.78 -12.98
C PHE A 202 -13.20 6.16 -12.34
N MET A 203 -14.42 6.54 -12.03
CA MET A 203 -14.71 7.71 -11.20
C MET A 203 -14.96 7.25 -9.77
N ILE A 204 -14.08 7.67 -8.85
CA ILE A 204 -14.13 7.25 -7.45
C ILE A 204 -14.35 8.43 -6.52
N LYS A 205 -14.91 8.13 -5.35
CA LYS A 205 -15.02 9.07 -4.24
C LYS A 205 -13.91 8.75 -3.25
N ILE A 206 -13.11 9.76 -2.90
CA ILE A 206 -12.07 9.61 -1.88
C ILE A 206 -12.64 10.18 -0.58
N GLU A 207 -12.67 9.38 0.47
CA GLU A 207 -13.21 9.78 1.77
C GLU A 207 -12.25 9.39 2.91
N GLY A 208 -12.09 10.28 3.89
CA GLY A 208 -11.25 10.07 5.06
C GLY A 208 -9.89 10.79 4.97
N ASN A 209 -9.01 10.48 5.92
CA ASN A 209 -7.67 11.08 5.98
C ASN A 209 -6.77 10.54 4.87
N VAL A 210 -5.99 11.42 4.25
CA VAL A 210 -5.03 11.06 3.19
C VAL A 210 -4.14 9.90 3.65
N GLY A 211 -4.00 8.86 2.82
CA GLY A 211 -3.21 7.67 3.15
C GLY A 211 -3.98 6.54 3.83
N VAL A 212 -5.13 6.84 4.43
CA VAL A 212 -6.11 5.87 4.98
C VAL A 212 -7.35 5.76 4.06
N ALA A 213 -7.54 6.75 3.18
CA ALA A 213 -8.75 7.01 2.40
C ALA A 213 -9.05 6.07 1.22
N THR A 214 -8.36 4.94 1.06
CA THR A 214 -8.60 3.99 -0.05
C THR A 214 -9.68 2.96 0.26
N SER A 215 -10.20 2.90 1.49
CA SER A 215 -11.17 1.90 1.94
C SER A 215 -12.59 2.06 1.37
N SER A 216 -12.80 2.92 0.38
CA SER A 216 -14.10 3.08 -0.28
C SER A 216 -13.93 3.27 -1.78
N PHE A 217 -13.34 2.27 -2.45
CA PHE A 217 -13.62 2.01 -3.87
C PHE A 217 -15.09 1.57 -4.06
N SER A 218 -16.05 2.36 -3.58
CA SER A 218 -17.42 2.24 -4.04
C SER A 218 -17.42 2.83 -5.44
N GLY A 219 -17.34 1.97 -6.46
CA GLY A 219 -17.53 2.32 -7.87
C GLY A 219 -18.97 2.73 -8.15
N SER A 220 -19.57 3.55 -7.29
CA SER A 220 -20.98 3.94 -7.33
C SER A 220 -21.29 4.98 -8.41
N GLY A 221 -20.32 5.34 -9.26
CA GLY A 221 -20.48 6.37 -10.29
C GLY A 221 -20.72 7.79 -9.75
N LYS A 222 -20.64 8.00 -8.43
CA LYS A 222 -20.89 9.28 -7.74
C LYS A 222 -19.61 9.99 -7.28
N GLY A 223 -18.44 9.55 -7.77
CA GLY A 223 -17.16 10.16 -7.47
C GLY A 223 -16.73 11.18 -8.53
N SER A 224 -15.86 12.12 -8.18
CA SER A 224 -15.29 13.09 -9.13
C SER A 224 -13.80 12.86 -9.43
N CYS A 225 -13.14 11.93 -8.73
CA CYS A 225 -11.73 11.64 -8.93
C CYS A 225 -11.54 10.52 -9.94
N SER A 226 -10.81 10.80 -11.01
CA SER A 226 -10.52 9.80 -12.03
C SER A 226 -9.38 8.87 -11.59
N LEU A 227 -9.49 7.62 -12.00
CA LEU A 227 -8.50 6.58 -11.82
C LEU A 227 -8.32 5.89 -13.18
N LYS A 228 -7.14 6.04 -13.77
CA LYS A 228 -6.81 5.44 -15.07
C LYS A 228 -6.18 4.08 -14.89
N VAL A 229 -6.81 3.05 -15.43
CA VAL A 229 -6.29 1.69 -15.48
C VAL A 229 -5.90 1.38 -16.91
N VAL A 230 -4.69 0.89 -17.14
CA VAL A 230 -4.25 0.36 -18.42
C VAL A 230 -4.20 -1.16 -18.39
N ASN A 231 -4.29 -1.79 -19.55
CA ASN A 231 -4.06 -3.23 -19.65
C ASN A 231 -2.62 -3.53 -19.21
N ALA A 232 -2.47 -4.47 -18.28
CA ALA A 232 -1.17 -4.80 -17.74
C ALA A 232 -0.21 -5.28 -18.84
N LEU A 233 -0.64 -6.16 -19.76
CA LEU A 233 0.18 -6.65 -20.89
C LEU A 233 0.66 -5.52 -21.79
N ASP A 234 -0.16 -4.51 -22.05
CA ASP A 234 0.24 -3.38 -22.87
C ASP A 234 1.29 -2.52 -22.15
N PHE A 235 1.14 -2.29 -20.84
CA PHE A 235 2.20 -1.69 -20.03
C PHE A 235 3.49 -2.53 -20.07
N TYR A 236 3.38 -3.85 -20.02
CA TYR A 236 4.52 -4.76 -20.09
C TYR A 236 5.26 -4.66 -21.45
N LYS A 237 4.54 -4.49 -22.56
CA LYS A 237 5.11 -4.37 -23.92
C LYS A 237 5.95 -3.11 -24.12
N LEU A 238 5.75 -2.05 -23.33
CA LEU A 238 6.52 -0.80 -23.44
C LEU A 238 8.01 -0.95 -23.07
N GLY A 239 8.43 -2.12 -22.61
CA GLY A 239 9.85 -2.41 -22.40
C GLY A 239 10.37 -2.07 -21.00
N VAL A 240 9.50 -1.65 -20.07
CA VAL A 240 9.81 -1.52 -18.64
C VAL A 240 10.38 -2.83 -18.06
N TRP A 241 10.07 -3.98 -18.70
CA TRP A 241 10.38 -5.33 -18.23
C TRP A 241 11.29 -6.12 -19.18
N LYS A 242 12.11 -5.42 -19.99
CA LYS A 242 13.22 -6.09 -20.71
C LYS A 242 14.21 -6.78 -19.76
N PHE A 243 14.06 -6.59 -18.45
CA PHE A 243 14.91 -7.11 -17.40
C PHE A 243 14.09 -7.84 -16.34
N SER A 244 14.70 -8.83 -15.68
CA SER A 244 14.10 -9.48 -14.52
C SER A 244 13.90 -8.47 -13.38
N VAL A 245 12.70 -8.46 -12.80
CA VAL A 245 12.37 -7.66 -11.61
C VAL A 245 12.55 -8.51 -10.36
N ASP A 246 13.23 -7.91 -9.38
CA ASP A 246 13.62 -8.61 -8.16
C ASP A 246 12.46 -8.72 -7.18
N LEU A 247 11.56 -7.73 -7.14
CA LEU A 247 10.30 -7.77 -6.39
C LEU A 247 9.21 -6.98 -7.11
N VAL A 248 8.04 -7.60 -7.29
CA VAL A 248 6.78 -6.85 -7.47
C VAL A 248 5.97 -6.94 -6.18
N THR A 249 5.51 -5.79 -5.68
CA THR A 249 4.61 -5.68 -4.52
C THR A 249 3.30 -5.05 -4.96
N MET A 250 2.17 -5.62 -4.53
CA MET A 250 0.84 -5.22 -4.98
C MET A 250 -0.08 -4.97 -3.78
N ASN A 251 -0.57 -3.74 -3.68
CA ASN A 251 -1.53 -3.31 -2.68
C ASN A 251 -2.42 -2.23 -3.30
N CYS A 252 -3.31 -2.65 -4.20
CA CYS A 252 -4.08 -1.80 -5.09
C CYS A 252 -5.59 -1.99 -4.95
N GLU A 253 -6.04 -2.52 -3.81
CA GLU A 253 -7.42 -2.44 -3.36
C GLU A 253 -8.40 -3.07 -4.37
N GLY A 254 -8.04 -4.30 -4.77
CA GLY A 254 -8.84 -5.20 -5.60
C GLY A 254 -8.25 -5.47 -6.99
N CYS A 255 -7.26 -4.70 -7.45
CA CYS A 255 -6.64 -4.96 -8.76
C CYS A 255 -5.75 -6.21 -8.78
N GLU A 256 -5.37 -6.74 -7.61
CA GLU A 256 -4.39 -7.81 -7.47
C GLU A 256 -4.84 -9.08 -8.20
N TYR A 257 -6.12 -9.42 -8.12
CA TYR A 257 -6.65 -10.59 -8.80
C TYR A 257 -6.56 -10.47 -10.32
N ASP A 258 -7.04 -9.36 -10.88
CA ASP A 258 -7.04 -9.14 -12.33
C ASP A 258 -5.62 -9.10 -12.86
N LEU A 259 -4.73 -8.45 -12.12
CA LEU A 259 -3.33 -8.31 -12.51
C LEU A 259 -2.56 -9.64 -12.42
N LEU A 260 -2.64 -10.34 -11.28
CA LEU A 260 -1.98 -11.64 -11.12
C LEU A 260 -2.51 -12.62 -12.16
N GLU A 261 -3.82 -12.69 -12.36
CA GLU A 261 -4.40 -13.55 -13.38
C GLU A 261 -3.93 -13.23 -14.79
N ASN A 262 -3.77 -11.95 -15.12
CA ASN A 262 -3.31 -11.51 -16.44
C ASN A 262 -1.83 -11.88 -16.63
N ILE A 263 -0.98 -11.57 -15.66
CA ILE A 263 0.45 -11.93 -15.66
C ILE A 263 0.62 -13.44 -15.74
N LEU A 264 -0.10 -14.20 -14.89
CA LEU A 264 -0.03 -15.66 -14.83
C LEU A 264 -0.54 -16.33 -16.10
N SER A 265 -1.46 -15.69 -16.85
CA SER A 265 -1.92 -16.20 -18.15
C SER A 265 -0.92 -15.97 -19.30
N SER A 266 0.19 -15.28 -19.01
CA SER A 266 1.26 -14.99 -19.94
C SER A 266 2.59 -15.56 -19.44
N ASN A 267 3.63 -15.54 -20.27
CA ASN A 267 4.98 -15.92 -19.82
C ASN A 267 5.64 -14.85 -18.93
N LEU A 268 4.96 -13.72 -18.67
CA LEU A 268 5.50 -12.62 -17.89
C LEU A 268 5.76 -13.00 -16.43
N ILE A 269 5.10 -14.03 -15.91
CA ILE A 269 5.28 -14.46 -14.53
C ILE A 269 6.74 -14.81 -14.18
N HIS A 270 7.52 -15.29 -15.16
CA HIS A 270 8.93 -15.64 -14.96
C HIS A 270 9.88 -14.44 -14.89
N PHE A 271 9.41 -13.24 -15.24
CA PHE A 271 10.20 -12.02 -15.09
C PHE A 271 10.26 -11.53 -13.66
N PHE A 272 9.33 -11.98 -12.81
CA PHE A 272 9.27 -11.63 -11.41
C PHE A 272 9.97 -12.69 -10.59
N LYS A 273 11.13 -12.37 -10.02
CA LYS A 273 11.81 -13.29 -9.11
C LYS A 273 11.02 -13.50 -7.82
N ASN A 274 10.32 -12.46 -7.38
CA ASN A 274 9.49 -12.48 -6.18
C ASN A 274 8.23 -11.63 -6.38
N ILE A 275 7.13 -12.11 -5.83
CA ILE A 275 5.79 -11.52 -5.94
C ILE A 275 5.20 -11.43 -4.55
N GLN A 276 4.88 -10.22 -4.11
CA GLN A 276 4.19 -9.95 -2.85
C GLN A 276 2.86 -9.27 -3.15
N PHE A 277 1.79 -9.67 -2.48
CA PHE A 277 0.48 -9.06 -2.70
C PHE A 277 -0.45 -9.14 -1.48
N ALA A 278 -1.36 -8.16 -1.41
CA ALA A 278 -2.50 -8.12 -0.49
C ALA A 278 -3.79 -8.44 -1.24
N THR A 279 -4.65 -9.31 -0.71
CA THR A 279 -5.75 -9.87 -1.52
C THR A 279 -7.09 -9.15 -1.38
N HIS A 280 -7.30 -8.26 -0.40
CA HIS A 280 -8.55 -7.49 -0.22
C HIS A 280 -9.88 -8.26 -0.53
N PRO A 281 -10.08 -9.49 -0.02
CA PRO A 281 -11.11 -10.40 -0.51
C PRO A 281 -12.56 -9.97 -0.19
N THR A 282 -12.72 -8.96 0.67
CA THR A 282 -14.02 -8.48 1.15
C THR A 282 -14.53 -7.27 0.38
N LEU A 283 -13.83 -6.83 -0.67
CA LEU A 283 -14.30 -5.72 -1.50
C LEU A 283 -15.54 -6.14 -2.31
N GLU A 284 -16.63 -5.41 -2.15
CA GLU A 284 -17.95 -5.70 -2.74
C GLU A 284 -17.91 -5.83 -4.28
N LYS A 285 -17.06 -5.05 -4.95
CA LYS A 285 -16.91 -5.07 -6.41
C LYS A 285 -16.28 -6.36 -6.96
N LEU A 286 -15.63 -7.16 -6.11
CA LEU A 286 -14.92 -8.36 -6.56
C LEU A 286 -15.90 -9.51 -6.82
N ARG A 287 -15.83 -10.07 -8.02
CA ARG A 287 -16.57 -11.28 -8.38
C ARG A 287 -15.80 -12.51 -7.90
N ASP A 288 -16.45 -13.34 -7.10
CA ASP A 288 -15.94 -14.63 -6.62
C ASP A 288 -14.48 -14.60 -6.10
N PRO A 289 -14.12 -13.68 -5.19
CA PRO A 289 -12.73 -13.48 -4.75
C PRO A 289 -12.13 -14.72 -4.09
N ILE A 290 -12.96 -15.57 -3.47
CA ILE A 290 -12.51 -16.78 -2.78
C ILE A 290 -12.03 -17.83 -3.79
N ARG A 291 -12.85 -18.14 -4.81
CA ARG A 291 -12.44 -19.10 -5.84
C ARG A 291 -11.26 -18.59 -6.65
N ARG A 292 -11.27 -17.31 -7.02
CA ARG A 292 -10.16 -16.66 -7.74
C ARG A 292 -8.86 -16.77 -6.96
N TYR A 293 -8.89 -16.47 -5.66
CA TYR A 293 -7.75 -16.66 -4.77
C TYR A 293 -7.26 -18.12 -4.80
N CYS A 294 -8.15 -19.10 -4.62
CA CYS A 294 -7.75 -20.51 -4.57
C CYS A 294 -7.16 -21.00 -5.91
N GLN A 295 -7.69 -20.53 -7.03
CA GLN A 295 -7.13 -20.80 -8.35
C GLN A 295 -5.75 -20.15 -8.54
N LEU A 296 -5.59 -18.89 -8.12
CA LEU A 296 -4.31 -18.19 -8.16
C LEU A 296 -3.23 -18.92 -7.38
N GLN A 297 -3.56 -19.51 -6.24
CA GLN A 297 -2.61 -20.29 -5.43
C GLN A 297 -2.08 -21.51 -6.20
N GLU A 298 -2.94 -22.29 -6.86
CA GLU A 298 -2.50 -23.43 -7.66
C GLU A 298 -1.62 -22.99 -8.84
N ILE A 299 -1.99 -21.91 -9.52
CA ILE A 299 -1.22 -21.40 -10.67
C ILE A 299 0.14 -20.88 -10.20
N LEU A 300 0.20 -20.12 -9.10
CA LEU A 300 1.46 -19.65 -8.50
C LEU A 300 2.33 -20.83 -8.07
N HIS A 301 1.76 -21.87 -7.48
CA HIS A 301 2.50 -23.06 -7.07
C HIS A 301 3.19 -23.78 -8.22
N ARG A 302 2.79 -23.58 -9.48
CA ARG A 302 3.47 -24.20 -10.62
C ARG A 302 4.82 -23.53 -10.90
N THR A 303 4.97 -22.21 -10.71
CA THR A 303 6.19 -21.44 -11.04
C THR A 303 6.95 -20.93 -9.82
N HIS A 304 6.24 -20.68 -8.73
CA HIS A 304 6.75 -20.07 -7.50
C HIS A 304 6.50 -20.97 -6.29
N LYS A 305 7.19 -20.68 -5.19
CA LYS A 305 6.95 -21.24 -3.87
C LYS A 305 6.66 -20.12 -2.87
N PRO A 306 5.74 -20.31 -1.92
CA PRO A 306 5.47 -19.31 -0.91
C PRO A 306 6.70 -19.11 -0.01
N THR A 307 6.94 -17.87 0.40
CA THR A 307 7.96 -17.48 1.40
C THR A 307 7.32 -17.20 2.75
N TYR A 308 6.17 -16.53 2.74
CA TYR A 308 5.24 -16.48 3.88
C TYR A 308 3.80 -16.39 3.35
N GLN A 309 2.85 -16.86 4.16
CA GLN A 309 1.43 -16.77 3.81
C GLN A 309 0.54 -16.45 5.01
N TYR A 310 -0.04 -15.26 5.00
CA TYR A 310 -1.21 -14.91 5.78
C TYR A 310 -2.39 -14.89 4.83
N LYS A 311 -2.95 -16.09 4.60
CA LYS A 311 -3.99 -16.32 3.59
C LYS A 311 -5.08 -15.28 3.65
N TYR A 312 -5.48 -14.77 2.49
CA TYR A 312 -6.52 -13.75 2.33
C TYR A 312 -6.17 -12.37 2.93
N VAL A 313 -4.93 -12.15 3.35
CA VAL A 313 -4.44 -10.89 3.92
C VAL A 313 -3.19 -10.39 3.18
N TRP A 314 -2.05 -11.07 3.34
CA TRP A 314 -0.77 -10.73 2.73
C TRP A 314 0.08 -11.98 2.52
N GLU A 315 0.71 -12.07 1.35
CA GLU A 315 1.55 -13.22 1.00
C GLU A 315 2.72 -12.80 0.12
N SER A 316 3.78 -13.61 0.14
CA SER A 316 4.94 -13.43 -0.73
C SER A 316 5.39 -14.76 -1.30
N TRP A 317 5.82 -14.74 -2.54
CA TRP A 317 6.15 -15.89 -3.36
C TRP A 317 7.48 -15.65 -4.06
N LYS A 318 8.31 -16.70 -4.14
CA LYS A 318 9.62 -16.67 -4.79
C LYS A 318 9.65 -17.66 -5.94
N LEU A 319 10.22 -17.26 -7.08
CA LEU A 319 10.42 -18.13 -8.24
C LEU A 319 11.24 -19.37 -7.83
N LYS A 320 10.84 -20.54 -8.33
CA LYS A 320 11.41 -21.84 -7.90
C LYS A 320 12.87 -22.03 -8.26
#